data_AF-A0A350UQ95-F1
#
_entry.id   AF-A0A350UQ95-F1
#
_cell.length_a   1.000
_cell.length_b   1.000
_cell.length_c   1.000
_cell.angle_alpha   90.00
_cell.angle_beta   90.00
_cell.angle_gamma   90.00
#
_symmetry.space_group_name_H-M   'P 1'
#
loop_
_entity.id
_entity.type
_entity.pdbx_description
1 polymer ?
#
loop_
_entity_poly.entity_id
_entity_poly.type
_entity_poly.pdbx_seq_one_letter_code
_entity_poly.pdbx_strand_id
1 'polypeptide(L)'
;MKKMNPAGCEREQDIARAVRSGLWSAELREHAAGCEACAETMAVAAFLQSGEDPAATVPEAGLMWWRLELRARREKRARALRPLVIAERAAGVLFGSACVAVFVWLSTVAPSLSLTAGIAGGVLAVSAGSALLLASSRK
;
A
#
# COMPACT_ATOMS: atom_id res chain seq x y z
N MET A 1 -13.05 -48.58 -1.48
CA MET A 1 -12.58 -47.76 -0.34
C MET A 1 -11.50 -46.84 -0.83
N LYS A 2 -11.77 -45.54 -0.79
CA LYS A 2 -11.03 -44.48 -1.50
C LYS A 2 -9.96 -43.93 -0.57
N LYS A 3 -8.70 -43.93 -1.00
CA LYS A 3 -7.57 -43.45 -0.20
C LYS A 3 -7.72 -41.94 0.05
N MET A 4 -8.04 -41.58 1.29
CA MET A 4 -7.76 -40.25 1.82
C MET A 4 -6.25 -40.20 2.10
N ASN A 5 -5.54 -39.36 1.35
CA ASN A 5 -4.19 -38.94 1.74
C ASN A 5 -4.39 -37.80 2.76
N PRO A 6 -3.62 -37.70 3.85
CA PRO A 6 -3.68 -36.56 4.79
C PRO A 6 -3.53 -35.17 4.14
N ALA A 7 -3.20 -35.10 2.85
CA ALA A 7 -3.02 -33.88 2.06
C ALA A 7 -4.16 -33.56 1.06
N GLY A 8 -5.23 -34.35 0.96
CA GLY A 8 -6.34 -34.12 0.02
C GLY A 8 -6.65 -35.29 -0.92
N CYS A 9 -7.59 -35.10 -1.84
CA CYS A 9 -7.99 -36.13 -2.81
C CYS A 9 -7.15 -36.04 -4.09
N GLU A 10 -6.64 -37.16 -4.61
CA GLU A 10 -5.80 -37.17 -5.82
C GLU A 10 -6.51 -36.60 -7.07
N ARG A 11 -7.84 -36.72 -7.15
CA ARG A 11 -8.65 -36.26 -8.31
C ARG A 11 -9.17 -34.83 -8.14
N GLU A 12 -8.78 -34.13 -7.07
CA GLU A 12 -9.27 -32.78 -6.77
C GLU A 12 -8.96 -31.78 -7.89
N GLN A 13 -7.75 -31.84 -8.45
CA GLN A 13 -7.37 -30.99 -9.58
C GLN A 13 -8.16 -31.29 -10.86
N ASP A 14 -8.54 -32.55 -11.07
CA ASP A 14 -9.34 -32.96 -12.22
C ASP A 14 -10.78 -32.42 -12.09
N ILE A 15 -11.35 -32.46 -10.89
CA ILE A 15 -12.64 -31.84 -10.58
C ILE A 15 -12.58 -30.33 -10.81
N ALA A 16 -11.60 -29.62 -10.25
CA ALA A 16 -11.44 -28.18 -10.43
C ALA A 16 -11.24 -27.78 -11.91
N ARG A 17 -10.59 -28.64 -12.70
CA ARG A 17 -10.45 -28.44 -14.16
C ARG A 17 -11.78 -28.68 -14.87
N ALA A 18 -12.50 -29.74 -14.54
CA ALA A 18 -13.80 -30.07 -15.13
C ALA A 18 -14.84 -28.98 -14.87
N VAL A 19 -14.83 -28.36 -13.68
CA VAL A 19 -15.68 -27.22 -13.36
C VAL A 19 -15.33 -26.04 -14.28
N ARG A 20 -14.03 -25.68 -14.40
CA ARG A 20 -13.57 -24.55 -15.25
C ARG A 20 -13.79 -24.73 -16.75
N SER A 21 -13.59 -25.92 -17.26
CA SER A 21 -13.73 -26.20 -18.70
C SER A 21 -15.16 -26.59 -19.09
N GLY A 22 -16.01 -26.92 -18.12
CA GLY A 22 -17.30 -27.55 -18.35
C GLY A 22 -17.21 -29.02 -18.83
N LEU A 23 -16.01 -29.58 -18.98
CA LEU A 23 -15.80 -30.93 -19.51
C LEU A 23 -15.78 -31.96 -18.39
N TRP A 24 -16.84 -32.76 -18.30
CA TRP A 24 -17.04 -33.75 -17.25
C TRP A 24 -17.21 -35.17 -17.81
N SER A 25 -16.40 -36.11 -17.32
CA SER A 25 -16.63 -37.55 -17.52
C SER A 25 -17.65 -38.10 -16.51
N ALA A 26 -18.23 -39.27 -16.82
CA ALA A 26 -19.14 -39.95 -15.91
C ALA A 26 -18.44 -40.33 -14.59
N GLU A 27 -17.21 -40.84 -14.68
CA GLU A 27 -16.39 -41.20 -13.52
C GLU A 27 -16.12 -40.02 -12.58
N LEU A 28 -15.85 -38.82 -13.12
CA LEU A 28 -15.58 -37.63 -12.30
C LEU A 28 -16.84 -37.14 -11.56
N ARG A 29 -18.02 -37.24 -12.19
CA ARG A 29 -19.29 -36.89 -11.54
C ARG A 29 -19.61 -37.85 -10.40
N GLU A 30 -19.48 -39.15 -10.64
CA GLU A 30 -19.69 -40.17 -9.62
C GLU A 30 -18.70 -40.02 -8.46
N HIS A 31 -17.44 -39.71 -8.79
CA HIS A 31 -16.40 -39.46 -7.80
C HIS A 31 -16.70 -38.24 -6.91
N ALA A 32 -17.17 -37.14 -7.49
CA ALA A 32 -17.53 -35.93 -6.77
C ALA A 32 -18.74 -36.14 -5.85
N ALA A 33 -19.73 -36.95 -6.27
CA ALA A 33 -20.87 -37.32 -5.45
C ALA A 33 -20.48 -38.19 -4.24
N GLY A 34 -19.46 -39.03 -4.39
CA GLY A 34 -18.99 -39.96 -3.35
C GLY A 34 -17.82 -39.46 -2.49
N CYS A 35 -17.34 -38.23 -2.67
CA CYS A 35 -16.22 -37.70 -1.89
C CYS A 35 -16.45 -36.25 -1.48
N GLU A 36 -16.50 -36.06 -0.17
CA GLU A 36 -16.76 -34.78 0.49
C GLU A 36 -15.75 -33.70 0.07
N ALA A 37 -14.45 -33.99 0.06
CA ALA A 37 -13.42 -33.03 -0.38
C ALA A 37 -13.64 -32.56 -1.83
N CYS A 38 -13.96 -33.48 -2.75
CA CYS A 38 -14.23 -33.13 -4.13
C CYS A 38 -15.59 -32.41 -4.31
N ALA A 39 -16.59 -32.71 -3.48
CA ALA A 39 -17.85 -32.00 -3.46
C ALA A 39 -17.67 -30.54 -3.02
N GLU A 40 -16.87 -30.29 -1.98
CA GLU A 40 -16.49 -28.94 -1.54
C GLU A 40 -15.72 -28.21 -2.64
N THR A 41 -14.71 -28.86 -3.23
CA THR A 41 -13.91 -28.28 -4.32
C THR A 41 -14.80 -27.86 -5.48
N MET A 42 -15.77 -28.70 -5.86
CA MET A 42 -16.74 -28.40 -6.91
C MET A 42 -17.62 -27.20 -6.54
N ALA A 43 -18.14 -27.15 -5.30
CA ALA A 43 -18.97 -26.04 -4.84
C ALA A 43 -18.21 -24.70 -4.85
N VAL A 44 -16.98 -24.69 -4.31
CA VAL A 44 -16.12 -23.50 -4.27
C VAL A 44 -15.72 -23.07 -5.68
N ALA A 45 -15.30 -24.01 -6.54
CA ALA A 45 -14.92 -23.70 -7.91
C ALA A 45 -16.09 -23.15 -8.74
N ALA A 46 -17.31 -23.69 -8.55
CA ALA A 46 -18.50 -23.21 -9.22
C ALA A 46 -18.90 -21.80 -8.73
N PHE A 47 -18.78 -21.52 -7.43
CA PHE A 47 -19.02 -20.20 -6.86
C PHE A 47 -18.02 -19.16 -7.38
N LEU A 48 -16.74 -19.51 -7.50
CA LEU A 48 -15.72 -18.61 -8.04
C LEU A 48 -15.99 -18.28 -9.51
N GLN A 49 -16.45 -19.25 -10.30
CA GLN A 49 -16.81 -19.03 -11.70
C GLN A 49 -18.07 -18.19 -11.88
N SER A 50 -19.07 -18.32 -11.00
CA SER A 50 -20.29 -17.52 -11.12
C SER A 50 -20.07 -16.03 -10.84
N GLY A 51 -18.99 -15.70 -10.13
CA GLY A 51 -18.55 -14.32 -9.90
C GLY A 51 -17.68 -13.73 -11.01
N GLU A 52 -17.30 -14.53 -12.02
CA GLU A 52 -16.50 -14.06 -13.14
C GLU A 52 -17.39 -13.32 -14.15
N ASP A 53 -17.11 -12.03 -14.34
CA ASP A 53 -17.75 -11.24 -15.39
C ASP A 53 -17.05 -11.54 -16.72
N PRO A 54 -17.71 -12.22 -17.69
CA PRO A 54 -17.10 -12.59 -18.95
C PRO A 54 -16.71 -11.37 -19.81
N ALA A 55 -17.27 -10.19 -19.53
CA ALA A 55 -16.90 -8.94 -20.19
C ALA A 55 -15.72 -8.23 -19.52
N ALA A 56 -15.32 -8.64 -18.30
CA ALA A 56 -14.22 -8.02 -17.60
C ALA A 56 -12.87 -8.48 -18.18
N THR A 57 -12.14 -7.55 -18.78
CA THR A 57 -10.76 -7.79 -19.23
C THR A 57 -9.84 -7.75 -18.02
N VAL A 58 -9.52 -8.93 -17.48
CA VAL A 58 -8.57 -9.05 -16.37
C VAL A 58 -7.16 -8.78 -16.91
N PRO A 59 -6.43 -7.78 -16.37
CA PRO A 59 -5.05 -7.55 -16.77
C PRO A 59 -4.17 -8.74 -16.37
N GLU A 60 -3.05 -8.90 -17.06
CA GLU A 60 -2.08 -9.97 -16.78
C GLU A 60 -1.77 -10.07 -15.28
N ALA A 61 -1.88 -11.29 -14.72
CA ALA A 61 -1.71 -11.53 -13.29
C ALA A 61 -0.36 -11.02 -12.76
N GLY A 62 0.71 -11.13 -13.56
CA GLY A 62 2.03 -10.60 -13.22
C GLY A 62 2.05 -9.08 -13.06
N LEU A 63 1.32 -8.35 -13.92
CA LEU A 63 1.20 -6.90 -13.84
C LEU A 63 0.38 -6.47 -12.62
N MET A 64 -0.68 -7.20 -12.30
CA MET A 64 -1.47 -6.96 -11.10
C MET A 64 -0.64 -7.20 -9.83
N TRP A 65 0.08 -8.33 -9.75
CA TRP A 65 0.98 -8.64 -8.65
C TRP A 65 2.05 -7.57 -8.48
N TRP A 66 2.71 -7.17 -9.57
CA TRP A 66 3.74 -6.14 -9.54
C TRP A 66 3.18 -4.81 -9.00
N ARG A 67 1.98 -4.40 -9.42
CA ARG A 67 1.33 -3.19 -8.88
C ARG A 67 1.04 -3.31 -7.38
N LEU A 68 0.56 -4.46 -6.92
CA LEU A 68 0.29 -4.71 -5.50
C LEU A 68 1.59 -4.68 -4.68
N GLU A 69 2.64 -5.33 -5.16
CA GLU A 69 3.96 -5.33 -4.53
C GLU A 69 4.55 -3.91 -4.46
N LEU A 70 4.38 -3.11 -5.52
CA LEU A 70 4.80 -1.72 -5.55
C LEU A 70 4.06 -0.88 -4.49
N ARG A 71 2.76 -1.10 -4.31
CA ARG A 71 1.97 -0.45 -3.24
C ARG A 71 2.45 -0.87 -1.86
N ALA A 72 2.65 -2.16 -1.64
CA ALA A 72 3.16 -2.69 -0.37
C ALA A 72 4.54 -2.10 -0.02
N ARG A 73 5.43 -1.97 -1.01
CA ARG A 73 6.74 -1.31 -0.84
C ARG A 73 6.61 0.16 -0.50
N ARG A 74 5.71 0.90 -1.17
CA ARG A 74 5.46 2.33 -0.88
C ARG A 74 4.92 2.52 0.54
N GLU A 75 4.00 1.68 1.00
CA GLU A 75 3.47 1.77 2.36
C GLU A 75 4.52 1.46 3.44
N LYS A 76 5.40 0.48 3.19
CA LYS A 76 6.53 0.18 4.09
C LYS A 76 7.49 1.37 4.17
N ARG A 77 7.82 1.99 3.02
CA ARG A 77 8.65 3.20 2.97
C ARG A 77 7.98 4.39 3.66
N ALA A 78 6.70 4.61 3.43
CA ALA A 78 5.94 5.68 4.07
C ALA A 78 5.95 5.52 5.60
N ARG A 79 5.77 4.30 6.12
CA ARG A 79 5.86 4.00 7.56
C ARG A 79 7.26 4.29 8.12
N ALA A 80 8.32 3.91 7.41
CA ALA A 80 9.69 4.20 7.84
C ALA A 80 10.03 5.70 7.84
N LEU A 81 9.41 6.49 6.95
CA LEU A 81 9.67 7.93 6.83
C LEU A 81 8.81 8.81 7.76
N ARG A 82 7.74 8.28 8.36
CA ARG A 82 6.91 9.02 9.34
C ARG A 82 7.72 9.69 10.46
N PRO A 83 8.64 9.00 11.18
CA PRO A 83 9.41 9.63 12.25
C PRO A 83 10.32 10.76 11.74
N LEU A 84 10.87 10.63 10.53
CA LEU A 84 11.72 11.64 9.93
C LEU A 84 10.95 12.94 9.67
N VAL A 85 9.73 12.83 9.10
CA VAL A 85 8.88 14.00 8.85
C VAL A 85 8.47 14.69 10.15
N ILE A 86 8.22 13.93 11.22
CA ILE A 86 7.92 14.51 12.55
C ILE A 86 9.14 15.25 13.09
N ALA A 87 10.33 14.65 13.01
CA ALA A 87 11.57 15.27 13.47
C ALA A 87 11.90 16.55 12.69
N GLU A 88 11.73 16.55 11.37
CA GLU A 88 11.93 17.72 10.50
C GLU A 88 10.97 18.86 10.87
N ARG A 89 9.69 18.56 11.09
CA ARG A 89 8.71 19.56 11.54
C ARG A 89 9.04 20.10 12.93
N ALA A 90 9.41 19.23 13.87
CA ALA A 90 9.79 19.64 15.22
C ALA A 90 11.02 20.54 15.19
N ALA A 91 12.06 20.18 14.43
CA ALA A 91 13.25 20.99 14.25
C ALA A 91 12.92 22.36 13.64
N GLY A 92 12.05 22.41 12.62
CA GLY A 92 11.60 23.66 12.01
C GLY A 92 10.86 24.58 12.99
N VAL A 93 9.98 24.03 13.83
CA VAL A 93 9.25 24.81 14.86
C VAL A 93 10.21 25.34 15.92
N LEU A 94 11.14 24.51 16.40
CA LEU A 94 12.13 24.92 17.41
C LEU A 94 13.09 25.98 16.87
N PHE A 95 13.55 25.82 15.63
CA PHE A 95 14.42 26.81 15.00
C PHE A 95 13.68 28.13 14.78
N GLY A 96 12.44 28.08 14.29
CA GLY A 96 11.60 29.26 14.10
C GLY A 96 11.35 30.01 15.40
N SER A 97 11.02 29.32 16.49
CA SER A 97 10.81 29.95 17.80
C SER A 97 12.09 30.57 18.37
N ALA A 98 13.24 29.91 18.19
CA ALA A 98 14.54 30.46 18.58
C ALA A 98 14.88 31.74 17.81
N CYS A 99 14.66 31.78 16.49
CA CYS A 99 14.88 32.98 15.68
C CYS A 99 14.00 34.15 16.15
N VAL A 100 12.72 33.90 16.46
CA VAL A 100 11.81 34.92 16.99
C VAL A 100 12.29 35.43 18.36
N ALA A 101 12.69 34.53 19.26
CA ALA A 101 13.19 34.90 20.58
C ALA A 101 14.46 35.77 20.50
N VAL A 102 15.41 35.39 19.64
CA VAL A 102 16.64 36.16 19.38
C VAL A 102 16.31 37.52 18.78
N PHE A 103 15.35 37.59 17.87
CA PHE A 103 14.92 38.86 17.28
C PHE A 103 14.33 39.81 18.32
N VAL A 104 13.45 39.30 19.20
CA VAL A 104 12.86 40.08 20.30
C VAL A 104 13.95 40.56 21.26
N TRP A 105 14.87 39.69 21.67
CA TRP A 105 15.98 40.06 22.54
C TRP A 105 16.91 41.10 21.90
N LEU A 106 17.23 40.95 20.61
CA LEU A 106 18.07 41.92 19.91
C LEU A 106 17.38 43.29 19.78
N SER A 107 16.05 43.30 19.62
CA SER A 107 15.27 44.55 19.55
C SER A 107 15.30 45.36 20.84
N THR A 108 15.46 44.71 22.00
CA THR A 108 15.55 45.41 23.29
C THR A 108 16.96 45.91 23.60
N VAL A 109 18.00 45.20 23.16
CA VAL A 109 19.40 45.52 23.48
C VAL A 109 20.05 46.46 22.45
N ALA A 110 19.71 46.33 21.16
CA ALA A 110 20.33 47.10 20.09
C ALA A 110 19.33 47.37 18.93
N PRO A 111 18.42 48.35 19.08
CA PRO A 111 17.31 48.56 18.14
C PRO A 111 17.75 48.90 16.72
N SER A 112 18.90 49.55 16.53
CA SER A 112 19.44 49.88 15.20
C SER A 112 19.88 48.66 14.39
N LEU A 113 20.28 47.57 15.04
CA LEU A 113 20.67 46.30 14.40
C LEU A 113 19.48 45.35 14.17
N SER A 114 18.35 45.60 14.83
CA SER A 114 17.17 44.73 14.75
C SER A 114 16.45 44.81 13.40
N LEU A 115 16.37 45.99 12.76
CA LEU A 115 15.68 46.16 11.47
C LEU A 115 16.34 45.38 10.33
N THR A 116 17.67 45.38 10.24
CA THR A 116 18.41 44.64 9.20
C THR A 116 18.38 43.14 9.44
N ALA A 117 18.49 42.70 10.70
CA ALA A 117 18.36 41.30 11.10
C ALA A 117 16.95 40.75 10.82
N GLY A 118 15.90 41.55 11.01
CA GLY A 118 14.51 41.16 10.74
C GLY A 118 14.21 40.95 9.27
N ILE A 119 14.68 41.87 8.41
CA ILE A 119 14.51 41.75 6.95
C ILE A 119 15.29 40.55 6.41
N ALA A 120 16.55 40.37 6.82
CA ALA A 120 17.36 39.23 6.42
C ALA A 120 16.76 37.89 6.90
N GLY A 121 16.29 37.83 8.15
CA GLY A 121 15.63 36.65 8.71
C GLY A 121 14.32 36.31 8.00
N GLY A 122 13.50 37.31 7.67
CA GLY A 122 12.25 37.12 6.94
C GLY A 122 12.44 36.56 5.53
N VAL A 123 13.42 37.07 4.77
CA VAL A 123 13.72 36.59 3.41
C VAL A 123 14.22 35.13 3.43
N LEU A 124 15.05 34.76 4.40
CA LEU A 124 15.54 33.39 4.56
C LEU A 124 14.41 32.43 4.98
N ALA A 125 13.50 32.86 5.85
CA ALA A 125 12.34 32.06 6.25
C ALA A 125 11.37 31.80 5.09
N VAL A 126 11.08 32.81 4.27
CA VAL A 126 10.16 32.67 3.11
C VAL A 126 10.77 31.78 2.02
N SER A 127 12.07 31.91 1.75
CA SER A 127 12.75 31.07 0.76
C SER A 127 12.86 29.61 1.21
N ALA A 128 13.19 29.36 2.48
CA ALA A 128 13.19 28.02 3.06
C ALA A 128 11.78 27.39 3.09
N GLY A 129 10.76 28.15 3.47
CA GLY A 129 9.36 27.69 3.45
C GLY A 129 8.86 27.36 2.04
N SER A 130 9.25 28.14 1.04
CA SER A 130 8.91 27.90 -0.37
C SER A 130 9.57 26.64 -0.91
N ALA A 131 10.84 26.38 -0.55
CA ALA A 131 11.55 25.16 -0.93
C ALA A 131 10.92 23.91 -0.29
N LEU A 132 10.52 24.00 0.98
CA LEU A 132 9.81 22.94 1.70
C LEU A 132 8.42 22.64 1.10
N LEU A 133 7.66 23.67 0.71
CA LEU A 133 6.36 23.52 0.05
C LEU A 133 6.49 22.90 -1.35
N LEU A 134 7.49 23.32 -2.13
CA LEU A 134 7.77 22.73 -3.43
C LEU A 134 8.22 21.26 -3.30
N ALA A 135 9.05 20.95 -2.31
CA ALA A 135 9.49 19.59 -2.02
C ALA A 135 8.35 18.69 -1.49
N SER A 136 7.38 19.24 -0.76
CA SER A 136 6.20 18.48 -0.31
C SER A 136 5.17 18.29 -1.41
N SER A 137 5.06 19.21 -2.38
CA SER A 137 4.11 19.12 -3.51
C SER A 137 4.50 18.07 -4.57
N ARG A 138 5.77 17.65 -4.60
CA ARG A 138 6.30 16.65 -5.54
C ARG A 138 6.20 15.21 -5.07
N LYS A 139 5.76 14.97 -3.83
CA LYS A 139 5.54 13.63 -3.26
C LYS A 139 4.09 13.21 -3.40
#